data_AF-A0A9D7FAL7-F1
#
_entry.id   AF-A0A9D7FAL7-F1
#
_cell.length_a   1.000
_cell.length_b   1.000
_cell.length_c   1.000
_cell.angle_alpha   90.00
_cell.angle_beta   90.00
_cell.angle_gamma   90.00
#
_symmetry.space_group_name_H-M   'P 1'
#
loop_
_entity.id
_entity.type
_entity.pdbx_description
1 polymer ?
#
loop_
_entity_poly.entity_id
_entity_poly.type
_entity_poly.pdbx_seq_one_letter_code
_entity_poly.pdbx_strand_id
1 'polypeptide(L)'
;MGDHGDWSSRDWIIHHADANHGAYSSKPWVNSFLGASLNFLGGNAMNWKIQHNVLHHTYTNIDGLDEDIAPGPILRLSPNQPLTKIHRFQHLYAWFLYT
;
A
#
# COMPACT_ATOMS: atom_id res chain seq x y z
N MET A 1 -13.94 24.94 15.64
CA MET A 1 -12.93 25.11 14.58
C MET A 1 -12.44 23.73 14.21
N GLY A 2 -13.13 23.08 13.26
CA GLY A 2 -12.75 21.79 12.70
C GLY A 2 -12.03 22.03 11.38
N ASP A 3 -10.88 21.39 11.22
CA ASP A 3 -10.04 21.48 10.03
C ASP A 3 -10.77 20.89 8.81
N HIS A 4 -11.04 21.73 7.81
CA HIS A 4 -11.54 21.34 6.50
C HIS A 4 -10.37 20.93 5.59
N GLY A 5 -9.57 19.96 6.04
CA GLY A 5 -8.52 19.35 5.25
C GLY A 5 -9.13 18.49 4.13
N ASP A 6 -8.68 18.72 2.90
CA ASP A 6 -9.07 18.07 1.64
C ASP A 6 -9.43 16.57 1.73
N TRP A 7 -10.73 16.27 1.84
CA TRP A 7 -11.27 14.90 1.84
C TRP A 7 -11.37 14.30 0.44
N SER A 8 -11.40 15.14 -0.60
CA SER A 8 -11.56 14.69 -1.99
C SER A 8 -10.37 13.86 -2.47
N SER A 9 -9.17 14.19 -1.98
CA SER A 9 -7.94 13.51 -2.35
C SER A 9 -7.75 12.12 -1.72
N ARG A 10 -8.51 11.79 -0.66
CA ARG A 10 -8.43 10.47 -0.02
C ARG A 10 -9.49 9.52 -0.57
N ASP A 11 -10.67 10.05 -0.88
CA ASP A 11 -11.77 9.28 -1.44
C ASP A 11 -11.39 8.66 -2.79
N TRP A 12 -10.65 9.39 -3.64
CA TRP A 12 -10.25 8.84 -4.94
C TRP A 12 -9.29 7.66 -4.83
N ILE A 13 -8.35 7.67 -3.87
CA ILE A 13 -7.40 6.56 -3.69
C ILE A 13 -8.15 5.30 -3.29
N ILE A 14 -9.11 5.43 -2.36
CA ILE A 14 -9.95 4.34 -1.88
C ILE A 14 -10.74 3.73 -3.05
N HIS A 15 -11.37 4.56 -3.87
CA HIS A 15 -12.15 4.07 -5.01
C HIS A 15 -11.32 3.29 -6.04
N HIS A 16 -10.09 3.73 -6.34
CA HIS A 16 -9.20 3.01 -7.25
C HIS A 16 -8.69 1.70 -6.64
N ALA A 17 -8.39 1.69 -5.33
CA ALA A 17 -7.99 0.48 -4.62
C ALA A 17 -9.13 -0.54 -4.58
N ASP A 18 -10.35 -0.12 -4.23
CA ASP A 18 -11.55 -0.95 -4.23
C ASP A 18 -11.86 -1.48 -5.64
N ALA A 19 -11.71 -0.65 -6.68
CA ALA A 19 -11.89 -1.07 -8.06
C ALA A 19 -10.82 -2.08 -8.51
N ASN A 20 -9.57 -1.91 -8.08
CA ASN A 20 -8.49 -2.84 -8.38
C ASN A 20 -8.59 -4.15 -7.57
N HIS A 21 -9.27 -4.15 -6.42
CA HIS A 21 -9.76 -5.35 -5.73
C HIS A 21 -11.03 -5.95 -6.36
N GLY A 22 -11.74 -5.20 -7.21
CA GLY A 22 -13.02 -5.61 -7.79
C GLY A 22 -14.24 -5.42 -6.88
N ALA A 23 -14.09 -4.69 -5.77
CA ALA A 23 -15.11 -4.49 -4.76
C ALA A 23 -15.93 -3.19 -4.93
N TYR A 24 -15.50 -2.27 -5.79
CA TYR A 24 -16.16 -0.98 -5.97
C TYR A 24 -17.56 -1.07 -6.62
N SER A 25 -17.73 -1.94 -7.62
CA SER A 25 -19.00 -2.14 -8.32
C SER A 25 -19.28 -3.63 -8.55
N SER A 26 -20.56 -4.00 -8.60
CA SER A 26 -20.98 -5.33 -9.04
C SER A 26 -20.76 -5.57 -10.54
N LYS A 27 -20.52 -4.52 -11.33
CA LYS A 27 -20.25 -4.61 -12.77
C LYS A 27 -18.74 -4.67 -13.01
N PRO A 28 -18.19 -5.80 -13.53
CA PRO A 28 -16.74 -5.96 -13.69
C PRO A 28 -16.08 -4.89 -14.55
N TRP A 29 -16.74 -4.44 -15.63
CA TRP A 29 -16.20 -3.42 -16.52
C TRP A 29 -16.04 -2.05 -15.85
N VAL A 30 -16.87 -1.74 -14.84
CA VAL A 30 -16.76 -0.49 -14.08
C VAL A 30 -15.51 -0.53 -13.22
N ASN A 31 -15.25 -1.66 -12.54
CA ASN A 31 -14.03 -1.88 -11.78
C ASN A 31 -12.78 -1.84 -12.67
N SER A 32 -12.85 -2.46 -13.86
CA SER A 32 -11.74 -2.41 -14.82
C SER A 32 -11.45 -0.99 -15.29
N PHE A 33 -12.47 -0.22 -15.62
CA PHE A 33 -12.32 1.16 -16.08
C PHE A 33 -11.75 2.06 -14.98
N LEU A 34 -12.37 2.07 -13.80
CA LEU A 34 -11.94 2.89 -12.67
C LEU A 34 -10.59 2.45 -12.11
N GLY A 35 -10.31 1.15 -12.08
CA GLY A 35 -8.98 0.65 -11.70
C GLY A 35 -7.90 1.12 -12.68
N ALA A 36 -8.18 1.05 -13.98
CA ALA A 36 -7.24 1.47 -15.03
C ALA A 36 -7.03 2.98 -15.10
N SER A 37 -7.99 3.81 -14.66
CA SER A 37 -7.80 5.27 -14.64
C SER A 37 -6.66 5.72 -13.73
N LEU A 38 -6.25 4.88 -12.77
CA LEU A 38 -5.06 5.11 -11.95
C LEU A 38 -3.80 5.36 -12.80
N ASN A 39 -3.71 4.73 -13.98
CA ASN A 39 -2.59 4.89 -14.91
C ASN A 39 -2.45 6.32 -15.43
N PHE A 40 -3.56 7.04 -15.60
CA PHE A 40 -3.54 8.43 -16.06
C PHE A 40 -3.19 9.41 -14.94
N LEU A 41 -3.32 8.99 -13.68
CA LEU A 41 -3.04 9.79 -12.50
C LEU A 41 -1.61 9.60 -11.97
N GLY A 42 -0.74 8.96 -12.76
CA GLY A 42 0.66 8.71 -12.40
C GLY A 42 0.89 7.44 -11.56
N GLY A 43 -0.15 6.65 -11.27
CA GLY A 43 0.01 5.32 -10.71
C GLY A 43 0.16 4.24 -11.77
N ASN A 44 0.23 2.97 -11.36
CA ASN A 44 0.20 1.83 -12.25
C ASN A 44 -0.71 0.73 -11.68
N ALA A 45 -1.89 0.58 -12.27
CA ALA A 45 -2.92 -0.35 -11.83
C ALA A 45 -2.47 -1.81 -11.89
N MET A 46 -1.63 -2.17 -12.88
CA MET A 46 -1.10 -3.53 -12.99
C MET A 46 -0.08 -3.80 -11.89
N ASN A 47 0.87 -2.86 -11.68
CA ASN A 47 1.85 -2.96 -10.60
C ASN A 47 1.15 -3.06 -9.24
N TRP A 48 0.16 -2.22 -8.99
CA TRP A 48 -0.62 -2.24 -7.76
C TRP A 48 -1.31 -3.61 -7.57
N LYS A 49 -1.91 -4.20 -8.62
CA LYS A 49 -2.53 -5.53 -8.51
C LYS A 49 -1.50 -6.64 -8.28
N ILE A 50 -0.33 -6.57 -8.92
CA ILE A 50 0.74 -7.55 -8.68
C ILE A 50 1.23 -7.44 -7.23
N GLN A 51 1.63 -6.25 -6.81
CA GLN A 51 2.17 -6.02 -5.47
C GLN A 51 1.13 -6.34 -4.38
N HIS A 52 -0.08 -5.78 -4.49
CA HIS A 52 -1.07 -5.88 -3.44
C HIS A 52 -1.89 -7.18 -3.51
N ASN A 53 -2.47 -7.53 -4.68
CA ASN A 53 -3.35 -8.71 -4.78
C ASN A 53 -2.58 -10.02 -4.92
N VAL A 54 -1.44 -10.02 -5.58
CA VAL A 54 -0.65 -11.25 -5.79
C VAL A 54 0.39 -11.39 -4.67
N LEU A 55 1.34 -10.47 -4.57
CA LEU A 55 2.46 -10.62 -3.64
C LEU A 55 2.02 -10.48 -2.18
N HIS A 56 1.35 -9.39 -1.82
CA HIS A 56 0.96 -9.14 -0.45
C HIS A 56 -0.14 -10.08 0.05
N HIS A 57 -1.26 -10.26 -0.67
CA HIS A 57 -2.34 -11.14 -0.20
C HIS A 57 -2.05 -12.65 -0.32
N THR A 58 -1.13 -13.07 -1.20
CA THR A 58 -0.74 -14.51 -1.30
C THR A 58 0.43 -14.86 -0.39
N TYR A 59 1.39 -13.94 -0.22
CA TYR A 59 2.65 -14.18 0.47
C TYR A 59 2.89 -13.18 1.61
N THR A 60 1.83 -12.77 2.31
CA THR A 60 1.87 -11.74 3.35
C THR A 60 2.99 -11.98 4.36
N ASN A 61 3.85 -10.99 4.56
CA ASN A 61 4.99 -11.03 5.48
C ASN A 61 6.01 -12.14 5.18
N ILE A 62 6.05 -12.69 3.96
CA ILE A 62 7.11 -13.63 3.55
C ILE A 62 8.25 -12.84 2.93
N ASP A 63 9.39 -12.86 3.61
CA ASP A 63 10.62 -12.18 3.20
C ASP A 63 11.06 -12.59 1.79
N GLY A 64 11.33 -11.60 0.94
CA GLY A 64 11.73 -11.80 -0.46
C GLY A 64 10.57 -12.05 -1.44
N LEU A 65 9.33 -12.17 -0.95
CA LEU A 65 8.12 -12.27 -1.80
C LEU A 65 7.20 -11.06 -1.60
N ASP A 66 7.06 -10.59 -0.36
CA ASP A 66 6.28 -9.40 -0.02
C ASP A 66 7.20 -8.18 0.11
N GLU A 67 7.17 -7.29 -0.88
CA GLU A 67 7.98 -6.07 -0.86
C GLU A 67 7.50 -5.05 0.19
N ASP A 68 6.25 -5.16 0.68
CA ASP A 68 5.70 -4.24 1.67
C ASP A 68 6.43 -4.33 3.03
N ILE A 69 7.13 -5.45 3.30
CA ILE A 69 7.97 -5.63 4.50
C ILE A 69 9.46 -5.31 4.26
N ALA A 70 9.82 -4.75 3.10
CA ALA A 70 11.19 -4.39 2.74
C ALA A 70 11.43 -2.85 2.63
N PRO A 71 11.08 -2.03 3.64
CA PRO A 71 11.15 -0.57 3.60
C PRO A 71 12.57 0.03 3.63
N GLY A 72 13.62 -0.78 3.44
CA GLY A 72 15.01 -0.38 3.59
C GLY A 72 15.56 -0.58 5.02
N PRO A 73 16.76 -0.08 5.33
CA PRO A 73 17.51 -0.48 6.54
C PRO A 73 16.98 0.13 7.85
N ILE A 74 16.14 1.17 7.77
CA ILE A 74 15.67 1.93 8.93
C ILE A 74 14.61 1.15 9.73
N LEU A 75 13.72 0.46 9.02
CA LEU A 75 12.68 -0.38 9.62
C LEU A 75 13.02 -1.84 9.38
N ARG A 76 12.99 -2.63 10.45
CA ARG A 76 13.09 -4.09 10.38
C ARG A 76 11.72 -4.70 10.61
N LEU A 77 11.14 -5.28 9.56
CA LEU A 77 9.81 -5.88 9.57
C LEU A 77 9.85 -7.41 9.43
N SER A 78 11.03 -7.97 9.13
CA SER A 78 11.25 -9.41 9.00
C SER A 78 12.41 -9.88 9.90
N PRO A 79 12.34 -11.12 10.44
CA PRO A 79 13.43 -11.70 11.19
C PRO A 79 14.70 -11.94 10.34
N ASN A 80 14.53 -12.09 9.02
CA ASN A 80 15.61 -12.38 8.08
C ASN A 80 16.42 -11.12 7.68
N GLN A 81 15.91 -9.93 8.00
CA GLN A 81 16.59 -8.67 7.74
C GLN A 81 17.70 -8.40 8.78
N PRO A 82 18.80 -7.75 8.38
CA PRO A 82 19.90 -7.40 9.28
C PRO A 82 19.41 -6.61 10.50
N LEU A 83 19.77 -7.07 11.71
CA LEU A 83 19.47 -6.36 12.95
C LEU A 83 20.58 -5.35 13.25
N THR A 84 20.19 -4.10 13.46
CA THR A 84 21.10 -3.01 13.84
C THR A 84 20.70 -2.42 15.19
N LYS A 85 21.61 -1.64 15.79
CA LYS A 85 21.38 -1.04 17.12
C LYS A 85 20.21 -0.05 17.13
N ILE A 86 19.86 0.57 16.00
CA ILE A 86 18.75 1.52 15.94
C ILE A 86 17.41 0.79 16.15
N HIS A 87 17.24 -0.44 15.63
CA HIS A 87 15.98 -1.18 15.68
C HIS A 87 15.46 -1.44 17.10
N ARG A 88 16.33 -1.40 18.13
CA ARG A 88 15.91 -1.46 19.54
C ARG A 88 14.93 -0.35 19.93
N PHE A 89 15.01 0.80 19.25
CA PHE A 89 14.16 1.97 19.47
C PHE A 89 13.10 2.13 18.36
N GLN A 90 12.92 1.13 17.49
CA GLN A 90 11.97 1.18 16.37
C GLN A 90 10.55 1.49 16.82
N HIS A 91 10.13 0.96 17.96
CA HIS A 91 8.82 1.26 18.57
C HIS A 91 8.63 2.74 18.96
N LEU A 92 9.71 3.53 19.01
CA LEU A 92 9.67 4.98 19.27
C LEU A 92 9.70 5.76 17.96
N TYR A 93 10.68 5.49 17.08
CA TYR A 93 10.86 6.30 15.87
C TYR A 93 9.95 5.90 14.70
N ALA A 94 9.43 4.66 14.66
CA ALA A 94 8.60 4.20 13.55
C ALA A 94 7.34 5.07 13.38
N TRP A 95 6.76 5.57 14.47
CA TRP A 95 5.60 6.45 14.42
C TRP A 95 5.82 7.69 13.56
N PHE A 96 7.03 8.26 13.57
CA PHE A 96 7.36 9.48 12.82
C PHE A 96 7.73 9.22 11.36
N LEU A 97 7.88 7.94 10.94
CA LEU A 97 8.13 7.59 9.54
C LEU A 97 6.82 7.52 8.73
N TYR A 98 5.67 7.49 9.40
CA TYR A 98 4.34 7.34 8.80
C TYR A 98 3.41 8.53 9.10
N THR A 99 3.94 9.63 9.64
CA THR A 99 3.25 10.92 9.81
C THR A 99 3.45 11.82 8.61
#